data_AF-A0A933SNG4-F1
#
_entry.id   AF-A0A933SNG4-F1
#
_cell.length_a   1.000
_cell.length_b   1.000
_cell.length_c   1.000
_cell.angle_alpha   90.00
_cell.angle_beta   90.00
_cell.angle_gamma   90.00
#
_symmetry.space_group_name_H-M   'P 1'
#
loop_
_entity.id
_entity.type
_entity.pdbx_description
1 polymer ?
#
loop_
_entity_poly.entity_id
_entity_poly.type
_entity_poly.pdbx_seq_one_letter_code
_entity_poly.pdbx_strand_id
1 'polypeptide(L)'
;MGCGEDSDQDNNMVVLDLDTRCEYDFWQMRLKNGQWAASWANAISMDSDGVYPAGLSTRGSGFAFLGGLIWPDELKKGEISHALVFAYPYTKAGGPAAPATDSDGAVKSKTALPEGARLRLDPSLDLDALGLTPAEKTIARALQAYGMYLVDNGGESGIGIYAVDPRSALNNPYKGVLPDVDYPELSGIPLDKFQVLKLPKQDKKWRKKLGIVNTGCNNFE
;
A
#
# COMPACT_ATOMS: atom_id res chain seq x y z
N MET A 1 -2.26 -9.45 -9.11
CA MET A 1 -2.48 -9.67 -7.66
C MET A 1 -3.99 -9.75 -7.40
N GLY A 2 -4.46 -10.54 -6.42
CA GLY A 2 -5.83 -10.55 -5.85
C GLY A 2 -7.08 -10.61 -6.75
N CYS A 3 -7.50 -11.80 -7.22
CA CYS A 3 -8.89 -12.04 -7.66
C CYS A 3 -9.43 -13.37 -7.11
N GLY A 4 -10.71 -13.40 -6.75
CA GLY A 4 -11.43 -14.56 -6.23
C GLY A 4 -12.92 -14.45 -6.53
N GLU A 5 -13.63 -15.58 -6.50
CA GLU A 5 -15.08 -15.68 -6.79
C GLU A 5 -15.97 -15.22 -5.61
N ASP A 6 -15.38 -14.89 -4.46
CA ASP A 6 -16.11 -14.57 -3.23
C ASP A 6 -16.38 -13.08 -3.02
N SER A 7 -17.35 -12.82 -2.13
CA SER A 7 -18.01 -11.55 -1.79
C SER A 7 -17.13 -10.41 -1.25
N ASP A 8 -15.80 -10.53 -1.33
CA ASP A 8 -14.92 -9.43 -1.00
C ASP A 8 -15.18 -8.27 -1.98
N GLN A 9 -15.53 -7.12 -1.41
CA GLN A 9 -15.92 -5.93 -2.19
C GLN A 9 -14.73 -5.25 -2.84
N ASP A 10 -13.48 -5.60 -2.56
CA ASP A 10 -12.32 -4.92 -3.15
C ASP A 10 -11.69 -5.70 -4.31
N ASN A 11 -11.33 -6.99 -4.15
CA ASN A 11 -10.48 -7.79 -5.09
C ASN A 11 -9.66 -6.94 -6.06
N ASN A 12 -8.62 -6.34 -5.49
CA ASN A 12 -7.71 -5.44 -6.17
C ASN A 12 -6.76 -6.23 -7.07
N MET A 13 -6.67 -5.82 -8.33
CA MET A 13 -5.74 -6.40 -9.29
C MET A 13 -4.77 -5.37 -9.84
N VAL A 14 -3.51 -5.80 -9.97
CA VAL A 14 -2.45 -5.06 -10.64
C VAL A 14 -1.95 -5.91 -11.81
N VAL A 15 -1.85 -5.29 -12.98
CA VAL A 15 -1.18 -5.84 -14.16
C VAL A 15 0.02 -4.96 -14.47
N LEU A 16 1.17 -5.60 -14.71
CA LEU A 16 2.40 -4.92 -15.09
C LEU A 16 2.71 -5.25 -16.54
N ASP A 17 2.76 -4.23 -17.38
CA ASP A 17 3.34 -4.30 -18.71
C ASP A 17 4.82 -3.90 -18.62
N LEU A 18 5.70 -4.89 -18.76
CA LEU A 18 7.14 -4.69 -18.64
C LEU A 18 7.77 -4.08 -19.89
N ASP A 19 7.10 -4.16 -21.05
CA ASP A 19 7.58 -3.61 -22.31
C ASP A 19 7.33 -2.10 -22.37
N THR A 20 6.12 -1.66 -22.00
CA THR A 20 5.76 -0.24 -21.93
C THR A 20 6.08 0.41 -20.58
N ARG A 21 6.46 -0.40 -19.58
CA ARG A 21 6.71 0.01 -18.19
C ARG A 21 5.50 0.69 -17.55
N CYS A 22 4.32 0.11 -17.76
CA CYS A 22 3.05 0.60 -17.25
C CYS A 22 2.47 -0.35 -16.20
N GLU A 23 2.00 0.24 -15.11
CA GLU A 23 1.22 -0.40 -14.08
C GLU A 23 -0.26 -0.06 -14.29
N TYR A 24 -1.10 -1.08 -14.30
CA TYR A 24 -2.55 -0.94 -14.42
C TYR A 24 -3.20 -1.45 -13.14
N ASP A 25 -3.87 -0.55 -12.45
CA ASP A 25 -4.55 -0.81 -11.19
C ASP A 25 -6.05 -0.98 -11.43
N PHE A 26 -6.63 -2.02 -10.85
CA PHE A 26 -8.05 -2.35 -10.95
C PHE A 26 -8.65 -2.52 -9.56
N TRP A 27 -9.72 -1.79 -9.29
CA TRP A 27 -10.56 -2.00 -8.12
C TRP A 27 -11.83 -2.72 -8.53
N GLN A 28 -12.29 -3.62 -7.66
CA GLN A 28 -13.43 -4.47 -7.93
C GLN A 28 -13.28 -5.37 -9.16
N MET A 29 -12.09 -5.97 -9.36
CA MET A 29 -11.88 -6.95 -10.45
C MET A 29 -12.65 -8.26 -10.21
N ARG A 30 -13.57 -8.62 -11.11
CA ARG A 30 -14.43 -9.82 -11.02
C ARG A 30 -14.50 -10.53 -12.36
N LEU A 31 -14.62 -11.86 -12.34
CA LEU A 31 -14.93 -12.65 -13.53
C LEU A 31 -16.45 -12.74 -13.69
N LYS A 32 -17.00 -12.09 -14.70
CA LYS A 32 -18.44 -12.06 -15.00
C LYS A 32 -18.70 -12.67 -16.37
N ASN A 33 -19.45 -13.77 -16.43
CA ASN A 33 -19.79 -14.45 -17.68
C ASN A 33 -18.56 -14.81 -18.55
N GLY A 34 -17.46 -15.20 -17.92
CA GLY A 34 -16.19 -15.52 -18.62
C GLY A 34 -15.37 -14.31 -19.05
N GLN A 35 -15.76 -13.09 -18.68
CA GLN A 35 -15.03 -11.85 -18.97
C GLN A 35 -14.61 -11.16 -17.66
N TRP A 36 -13.38 -10.67 -17.61
CA TRP A 36 -12.92 -9.84 -16.50
C TRP A 36 -13.53 -8.44 -16.59
N ALA A 37 -14.02 -7.93 -15.47
CA ALA A 37 -14.56 -6.58 -15.35
C ALA A 37 -14.12 -5.96 -14.03
N ALA A 38 -13.82 -4.67 -14.03
CA ALA A 38 -13.49 -3.88 -12.85
C ALA A 38 -14.46 -2.70 -12.73
N SER A 39 -14.75 -2.26 -11.49
CA SER A 39 -15.59 -1.06 -11.27
C SER A 39 -14.79 0.23 -11.45
N TRP A 40 -13.47 0.17 -11.24
CA TRP A 40 -12.56 1.27 -11.50
C TRP A 40 -11.21 0.77 -11.98
N ALA A 41 -10.57 1.55 -12.84
CA ALA A 41 -9.21 1.30 -13.28
C ALA A 41 -8.45 2.59 -13.51
N ASN A 42 -7.15 2.58 -13.26
CA ASN A 42 -6.24 3.66 -13.64
C ASN A 42 -4.87 3.08 -13.99
N ALA A 43 -4.03 3.86 -14.66
CA ALA A 43 -2.72 3.43 -15.09
C ALA A 43 -1.65 4.49 -14.86
N ILE A 44 -0.47 4.04 -14.46
CA ILE A 44 0.67 4.90 -14.16
C ILE A 44 1.96 4.26 -14.67
N SER A 45 2.95 5.10 -15.01
CA SER A 45 4.27 4.60 -15.35
C SER A 45 4.96 4.00 -14.12
N MET A 46 5.58 2.84 -14.29
CA MET A 46 6.44 2.19 -13.28
C MET A 46 7.72 3.00 -12.99
N ASP A 47 8.02 4.02 -13.80
CA ASP A 47 9.15 4.94 -13.61
C ASP A 47 8.76 6.23 -12.87
N SER A 48 7.48 6.36 -12.48
CA SER A 48 6.99 7.48 -11.68
C SER A 48 7.38 7.34 -10.19
N ASP A 49 6.94 8.29 -9.38
CA ASP A 49 7.03 8.20 -7.92
C ASP A 49 5.96 7.29 -7.28
N GLY A 50 5.11 6.65 -8.08
CA GLY A 50 4.06 5.75 -7.62
C GLY A 50 2.83 6.47 -7.05
N VAL A 51 2.65 7.76 -7.33
CA VAL A 51 1.48 8.54 -6.90
C VAL A 51 0.78 9.17 -8.10
N TYR A 52 -0.52 8.91 -8.23
CA TYR A 52 -1.34 9.51 -9.27
C TYR A 52 -1.49 11.01 -9.01
N PRO A 53 -1.06 11.90 -9.93
CA PRO A 53 -0.91 13.33 -9.64
C PRO A 53 -2.24 14.08 -9.46
N ALA A 54 -3.34 13.49 -9.92
CA ALA A 54 -4.69 14.04 -9.84
C ALA A 54 -5.67 13.06 -9.15
N GLY A 55 -5.16 12.24 -8.21
CA GLY A 55 -5.96 11.26 -7.48
C GLY A 55 -6.57 10.21 -8.40
N LEU A 56 -7.78 9.75 -8.09
CA LEU A 56 -8.50 8.76 -8.89
C LEU A 56 -7.73 7.44 -9.07
N SER A 57 -6.84 7.10 -8.14
CA SER A 57 -6.29 5.75 -8.08
C SER A 57 -7.33 4.80 -7.49
N THR A 58 -6.99 3.53 -7.45
CA THR A 58 -7.77 2.47 -6.82
C THR A 58 -7.58 2.40 -5.30
N ARG A 59 -6.60 3.13 -4.75
CA ARG A 59 -6.41 3.34 -3.30
C ARG A 59 -6.97 4.69 -2.91
N GLY A 60 -7.55 4.80 -1.71
CA GLY A 60 -8.14 6.05 -1.21
C GLY A 60 -7.19 7.25 -1.25
N SER A 61 -5.88 7.02 -1.12
CA SER A 61 -4.85 8.06 -1.07
C SER A 61 -4.35 8.62 -2.41
N GLY A 62 -4.65 7.96 -3.53
CA GLY A 62 -4.05 8.28 -4.83
C GLY A 62 -2.68 7.63 -5.07
N PHE A 63 -2.20 6.75 -4.18
CA PHE A 63 -1.02 5.91 -4.46
C PHE A 63 -1.37 4.77 -5.42
N ALA A 64 -0.38 4.30 -6.19
CA ALA A 64 -0.45 3.07 -6.97
C ALA A 64 -0.38 1.82 -6.09
N PHE A 65 -0.89 0.69 -6.57
CA PHE A 65 -0.93 -0.52 -5.75
C PHE A 65 0.45 -1.14 -5.56
N LEU A 66 1.30 -1.16 -6.59
CA LEU A 66 2.67 -1.68 -6.55
C LEU A 66 3.54 -0.89 -5.57
N GLY A 67 3.25 0.41 -5.44
CA GLY A 67 3.93 1.32 -4.53
C GLY A 67 3.91 0.82 -3.10
N GLY A 68 5.11 0.47 -2.60
CA GLY A 68 5.37 0.10 -1.21
C GLY A 68 4.97 -1.32 -0.79
N LEU A 69 4.65 -2.20 -1.74
CA LEU A 69 4.44 -3.63 -1.46
C LEU A 69 5.74 -4.32 -1.07
N ILE A 70 5.67 -5.20 -0.07
CA ILE A 70 6.76 -6.11 0.27
C ILE A 70 6.81 -7.25 -0.75
N TRP A 71 7.99 -7.51 -1.31
CA TRP A 71 8.21 -8.62 -2.23
C TRP A 71 8.77 -9.86 -1.51
N PRO A 72 8.39 -11.08 -1.93
CA PRO A 72 8.93 -12.31 -1.35
C PRO A 72 10.45 -12.39 -1.41
N ASP A 73 11.05 -11.93 -2.50
CA ASP A 73 12.50 -12.00 -2.70
C ASP A 73 13.28 -11.02 -1.83
N GLU A 74 12.68 -9.88 -1.44
CA GLU A 74 13.25 -8.96 -0.47
C GLU A 74 13.36 -9.60 0.92
N LEU A 75 12.31 -10.33 1.32
CA LEU A 75 12.31 -11.06 2.59
C LEU A 75 13.31 -12.21 2.60
N LYS A 76 13.47 -12.93 1.48
CA LYS A 76 14.51 -13.99 1.34
C LYS A 76 15.92 -13.42 1.37
N LYS A 77 16.13 -12.26 0.73
CA LYS A 77 17.41 -11.55 0.69
C LYS A 77 17.74 -10.91 2.05
N GLY A 78 16.71 -10.62 2.85
CA GLY A 78 16.84 -9.94 4.14
C GLY A 78 16.99 -8.42 4.00
N GLU A 79 16.54 -7.85 2.88
CA GLU A 79 16.69 -6.43 2.56
C GLU A 79 15.48 -5.93 1.74
N ILE A 80 14.82 -4.89 2.24
CA ILE A 80 13.82 -4.09 1.53
C ILE A 80 14.38 -2.67 1.43
N SER A 81 14.49 -2.12 0.22
CA SER A 81 15.17 -0.85 -0.04
C SER A 81 14.22 0.30 -0.39
N HIS A 82 12.97 0.24 0.06
CA HIS A 82 11.94 1.25 -0.20
C HIS A 82 11.06 1.51 1.02
N ALA A 83 10.29 2.60 0.98
CA ALA A 83 9.26 2.86 1.97
C ALA A 83 8.10 1.89 1.79
N LEU A 84 7.54 1.40 2.90
CA LEU A 84 6.35 0.56 2.87
C LEU A 84 5.09 1.41 2.82
N VAL A 85 3.95 0.75 2.70
CA VAL A 85 2.63 1.36 2.82
C VAL A 85 1.78 0.61 3.82
N PHE A 86 0.83 1.31 4.44
CA PHE A 86 -0.08 0.73 5.41
C PHE A 86 -1.50 1.27 5.29
N ALA A 87 -2.45 0.47 5.77
CA ALA A 87 -3.83 0.87 6.02
C ALA A 87 -4.11 1.02 7.52
N TYR A 88 -5.05 1.91 7.83
CA TYR A 88 -5.39 2.28 9.20
C TYR A 88 -6.89 2.62 9.33
N PRO A 89 -7.61 2.10 10.36
CA PRO A 89 -9.06 2.27 10.46
C PRO A 89 -9.49 3.65 10.95
N TYR A 90 -8.56 4.49 11.42
CA TYR A 90 -8.89 5.84 11.90
C TYR A 90 -8.32 6.94 10.99
N THR A 91 -8.57 6.81 9.69
CA THR A 91 -8.09 7.75 8.67
C THR A 91 -8.84 9.08 8.72
N LYS A 92 -8.08 10.18 8.77
CA LYS A 92 -8.56 11.53 9.11
C LYS A 92 -9.34 12.17 7.98
N ALA A 93 -10.50 12.74 8.31
CA ALA A 93 -11.23 13.64 7.42
C ALA A 93 -10.46 14.94 7.14
N GLY A 94 -10.80 15.59 6.02
CA GLY A 94 -10.29 16.93 5.68
C GLY A 94 -9.35 17.00 4.48
N GLY A 95 -9.01 15.85 3.90
CA GLY A 95 -8.20 15.71 2.68
C GLY A 95 -6.83 15.08 2.91
N PRO A 96 -6.10 14.77 1.83
CA PRO A 96 -4.78 14.17 1.90
C PRO A 96 -3.72 15.15 2.42
N ALA A 97 -2.67 14.60 3.00
CA ALA A 97 -1.40 15.29 3.16
C ALA A 97 -0.41 14.76 2.11
N ALA A 98 0.38 15.65 1.50
CA ALA A 98 1.38 15.23 0.51
C ALA A 98 2.31 14.13 1.09
N PRO A 99 2.69 13.11 0.30
CA PRO A 99 2.52 13.04 -1.15
C PRO A 99 1.15 12.56 -1.64
N ALA A 100 0.23 12.12 -0.76
CA ALA A 100 -1.10 11.70 -1.19
C ALA A 100 -1.86 12.82 -1.93
N THR A 101 -2.65 12.42 -2.93
CA THR A 101 -3.38 13.33 -3.83
C THR A 101 -4.90 13.19 -3.71
N ASP A 102 -5.36 12.08 -3.14
CA ASP A 102 -6.76 11.74 -2.91
C ASP A 102 -6.95 11.34 -1.43
N SER A 103 -8.19 11.33 -0.94
CA SER A 103 -8.46 10.79 0.39
C SER A 103 -9.93 10.36 0.58
N ASP A 104 -10.13 9.19 1.17
CA ASP A 104 -11.45 8.67 1.57
C ASP A 104 -11.71 8.77 3.09
N GLY A 105 -10.72 9.29 3.85
CA GLY A 105 -10.80 9.45 5.30
C GLY A 105 -12.02 10.19 5.81
N ALA A 106 -12.67 9.64 6.85
CA ALA A 106 -13.90 10.17 7.43
C ALA A 106 -13.78 10.56 8.93
N VAL A 107 -12.69 10.20 9.60
CA VAL A 107 -12.57 10.38 11.05
C VAL A 107 -12.24 11.82 11.43
N LYS A 108 -13.07 12.44 12.26
CA LYS A 108 -12.93 13.85 12.68
C LYS A 108 -12.01 14.08 13.88
N SER A 109 -11.42 13.01 14.43
CA SER A 109 -10.53 13.10 15.59
C SER A 109 -9.29 13.94 15.28
N LYS A 110 -8.81 14.68 16.30
CA LYS A 110 -7.54 15.41 16.20
C LYS A 110 -6.34 14.48 16.11
N THR A 111 -6.43 13.29 16.70
CA THR A 111 -5.36 12.27 16.73
C THR A 111 -5.36 11.34 15.51
N ALA A 112 -6.42 11.36 14.70
CA ALA A 112 -6.47 10.61 13.45
C ALA A 112 -5.39 11.11 12.46
N LEU A 113 -4.81 10.17 11.71
CA LEU A 113 -3.78 10.42 10.70
C LEU A 113 -4.41 10.62 9.32
N PRO A 114 -4.02 11.66 8.55
CA PRO A 114 -4.46 11.78 7.17
C PRO A 114 -3.73 10.78 6.26
N GLU A 115 -4.35 10.35 5.17
CA GLU A 115 -3.62 9.68 4.09
C GLU A 115 -2.45 10.54 3.61
N GLY A 116 -1.34 9.86 3.30
CA GLY A 116 -0.02 10.42 3.07
C GLY A 116 0.78 10.71 4.34
N ALA A 117 0.23 10.48 5.54
CA ALA A 117 1.01 10.49 6.77
C ALA A 117 2.12 9.43 6.71
N ARG A 118 3.33 9.81 7.10
CA ARG A 118 4.48 8.90 7.17
C ARG A 118 4.80 8.52 8.61
N LEU A 119 4.72 7.24 8.92
CA LEU A 119 5.21 6.67 10.16
C LEU A 119 6.62 6.13 9.96
N ARG A 120 7.42 6.12 11.02
CA ARG A 120 8.74 5.51 11.01
C ARG A 120 8.99 4.80 12.33
N LEU A 121 9.52 3.59 12.29
CA LEU A 121 9.98 2.92 13.50
C LEU A 121 11.17 3.71 14.06
N ASP A 122 11.29 3.84 15.39
CA ASP A 122 12.41 4.54 16.02
C ASP A 122 13.75 4.00 15.48
N PRO A 123 14.56 4.82 14.78
CA PRO A 123 15.82 4.38 14.19
C PRO A 123 16.90 4.03 15.23
N SER A 124 16.70 4.41 16.50
CA SER A 124 17.60 4.05 17.60
C SER A 124 17.23 2.75 18.30
N LEU A 125 16.07 2.17 17.98
CA LEU A 125 15.61 0.90 18.55
C LEU A 125 16.55 -0.23 18.13
N ASP A 126 17.10 -0.94 19.12
CA ASP A 126 17.90 -2.14 18.88
C ASP A 126 17.00 -3.31 18.48
N LEU A 127 17.02 -3.67 17.20
CA LEU A 127 16.22 -4.76 16.66
C LEU A 127 16.72 -6.14 17.08
N ASP A 128 17.99 -6.28 17.48
CA ASP A 128 18.57 -7.55 17.90
C ASP A 128 18.07 -7.97 19.29
N ALA A 129 17.67 -6.98 20.11
CA ALA A 129 17.11 -7.20 21.44
C ALA A 129 15.64 -7.67 21.44
N LEU A 130 14.95 -7.63 20.29
CA LEU A 130 13.50 -7.87 20.19
C LEU A 130 13.12 -9.33 19.90
N GLY A 131 14.08 -10.21 19.60
CA GLY A 131 13.79 -11.61 19.27
C GLY A 131 13.00 -11.81 17.98
N LEU A 132 13.14 -10.87 17.02
CA LEU A 132 12.41 -10.89 15.75
C LEU A 132 12.75 -12.12 14.90
N THR A 133 11.75 -12.63 14.18
CA THR A 133 12.00 -13.55 13.06
C THR A 133 12.84 -12.87 11.97
N PRO A 134 13.50 -13.63 11.08
CA PRO A 134 14.25 -13.04 9.96
C PRO A 134 13.40 -12.10 9.07
N ALA A 135 12.13 -12.45 8.83
CA ALA A 135 11.22 -11.63 8.05
C ALA A 135 10.83 -10.34 8.80
N GLU A 136 10.41 -10.44 10.06
CA GLU A 136 10.11 -9.25 10.89
C GLU A 136 11.30 -8.31 11.02
N LYS A 137 12.51 -8.86 11.18
CA LYS A 137 13.75 -8.06 11.25
C LYS A 137 14.01 -7.31 9.96
N THR A 138 13.76 -7.94 8.82
CA THR A 138 13.89 -7.33 7.49
C THR A 138 12.90 -6.17 7.33
N ILE A 139 11.64 -6.41 7.71
CA ILE A 139 10.57 -5.40 7.68
C ILE A 139 10.88 -4.25 8.65
N ALA A 140 11.28 -4.55 9.89
CA ALA A 140 11.61 -3.56 10.91
C ALA A 140 12.78 -2.65 10.47
N ARG A 141 13.81 -3.21 9.82
CA ARG A 141 14.91 -2.41 9.23
C ARG A 141 14.39 -1.44 8.16
N ALA A 142 13.51 -1.90 7.28
CA ALA A 142 12.88 -1.04 6.27
C ALA A 142 12.04 0.07 6.91
N LEU A 143 11.30 -0.26 7.97
CA LEU A 143 10.51 0.70 8.74
C LEU A 143 11.36 1.72 9.51
N GLN A 144 12.59 1.38 9.92
CA GLN A 144 13.55 2.34 10.49
C GLN A 144 14.17 3.23 9.41
N ALA A 145 14.60 2.66 8.29
CA ALA A 145 15.31 3.37 7.24
C ALA A 145 14.38 4.26 6.39
N TYR A 146 13.24 3.71 5.98
CA TYR A 146 12.33 4.32 5.01
C TYR A 146 10.95 4.62 5.61
N GLY A 147 10.53 3.93 6.67
CA GLY A 147 9.20 4.11 7.24
C GLY A 147 8.09 3.65 6.29
N MET A 148 6.86 4.09 6.57
CA MET A 148 5.68 3.68 5.82
C MET A 148 4.65 4.81 5.68
N TYR A 149 3.93 4.83 4.57
CA TYR A 149 2.89 5.83 4.27
C TYR A 149 1.48 5.28 4.46
N LEU A 150 0.59 6.08 5.04
CA LEU A 150 -0.83 5.76 5.14
C LEU A 150 -1.46 5.94 3.75
N VAL A 151 -1.91 4.85 3.14
CA VAL A 151 -2.41 4.88 1.76
C VAL A 151 -3.88 4.49 1.60
N ASP A 152 -4.51 3.99 2.66
CA ASP A 152 -5.88 3.48 2.57
C ASP A 152 -6.57 3.47 3.93
N ASN A 153 -7.89 3.67 3.91
CA ASN A 153 -8.73 3.50 5.07
C ASN A 153 -9.19 2.04 5.20
N GLY A 154 -8.42 1.26 5.96
CA GLY A 154 -8.68 -0.16 6.13
C GLY A 154 -7.99 -0.74 7.37
N GLY A 155 -8.06 -2.05 7.54
CA GLY A 155 -7.55 -2.74 8.72
C GLY A 155 -8.62 -2.86 9.80
N GLU A 156 -9.34 -3.98 9.81
CA GLU A 156 -10.47 -4.22 10.71
C GLU A 156 -10.10 -4.14 12.21
N SER A 157 -8.82 -4.31 12.55
CA SER A 157 -8.35 -4.36 13.95
C SER A 157 -6.98 -3.73 14.21
N GLY A 158 -6.39 -2.99 13.27
CA GLY A 158 -5.04 -2.43 13.48
C GLY A 158 -4.38 -1.80 12.26
N ILE A 159 -3.05 -1.81 12.27
CA ILE A 159 -2.22 -1.38 11.14
C ILE A 159 -1.91 -2.60 10.28
N GLY A 160 -2.35 -2.58 9.02
CA GLY A 160 -1.98 -3.58 8.02
C GLY A 160 -0.93 -3.03 7.06
N ILE A 161 0.12 -3.79 6.78
CA ILE A 161 1.07 -3.51 5.69
C ILE A 161 0.85 -4.49 4.55
N TYR A 162 1.24 -4.11 3.34
CA TYR A 162 0.91 -4.88 2.14
C TYR A 162 2.11 -5.62 1.57
N ALA A 163 1.86 -6.84 1.07
CA ALA A 163 2.82 -7.67 0.37
C ALA A 163 2.22 -8.19 -0.94
N VAL A 164 3.06 -8.65 -1.87
CA VAL A 164 2.60 -9.24 -3.12
C VAL A 164 1.76 -10.49 -2.84
N ASP A 165 0.55 -10.56 -3.38
CA ASP A 165 -0.33 -11.71 -3.17
C ASP A 165 0.32 -13.01 -3.69
N PRO A 166 0.37 -14.10 -2.89
CA PRO A 166 1.02 -15.36 -3.29
C PRO A 166 0.40 -16.01 -4.54
N ARG A 167 -0.86 -15.70 -4.88
CA ARG A 167 -1.52 -16.14 -6.12
C ARG A 167 -0.90 -15.55 -7.38
N SER A 168 0.01 -14.57 -7.24
CA SER A 168 0.76 -13.98 -8.35
C SER A 168 1.96 -14.85 -8.78
N ALA A 169 2.20 -15.98 -8.11
CA ALA A 169 3.27 -16.93 -8.43
C ALA A 169 2.71 -18.35 -8.59
N LEU A 170 3.42 -19.21 -9.34
CA LEU A 170 3.03 -20.61 -9.56
C LEU A 170 3.07 -21.47 -8.28
N ASN A 171 3.91 -21.10 -7.32
CA ASN A 171 4.06 -21.75 -6.02
C ASN A 171 4.03 -20.68 -4.93
N ASN A 172 3.74 -21.06 -3.68
CA ASN A 172 3.80 -20.13 -2.55
C ASN A 172 5.21 -19.51 -2.45
N PRO A 173 5.38 -18.22 -2.78
CA PRO A 173 6.69 -17.58 -2.85
C PRO A 173 7.24 -17.22 -1.46
N TYR A 174 6.40 -17.30 -0.42
CA TYR A 174 6.74 -17.03 0.98
C TYR A 174 7.06 -18.28 1.79
N LYS A 175 7.04 -19.47 1.17
CA LYS A 175 7.33 -20.73 1.86
C LYS A 175 8.68 -20.66 2.59
N GLY A 176 8.64 -20.88 3.90
CA GLY A 176 9.83 -20.84 4.77
C GLY A 176 10.29 -19.43 5.17
N VAL A 177 9.54 -18.39 4.76
CA VAL A 177 9.82 -16.99 5.08
C VAL A 177 8.71 -16.38 5.93
N LEU A 178 7.45 -16.62 5.55
CA LEU A 178 6.26 -16.27 6.34
C LEU A 178 5.38 -17.52 6.55
N PRO A 179 4.53 -17.54 7.59
CA PRO A 179 3.53 -18.57 7.76
C PRO A 179 2.49 -18.56 6.62
N ASP A 180 1.95 -19.73 6.31
CA ASP A 180 0.96 -19.92 5.22
C ASP A 180 -0.46 -19.60 5.73
N VAL A 181 -0.70 -18.30 5.94
CA VAL A 181 -1.96 -17.71 6.43
C VAL A 181 -2.23 -16.40 5.70
N ASP A 182 -3.50 -15.98 5.61
CA ASP A 182 -3.90 -14.78 4.87
C ASP A 182 -3.31 -13.49 5.49
N TYR A 183 -3.25 -13.42 6.82
CA TYR A 183 -2.76 -12.27 7.57
C TYR A 183 -1.66 -12.69 8.57
N PRO A 184 -0.39 -12.78 8.14
CA PRO A 184 0.72 -13.04 9.04
C PRO A 184 0.86 -11.92 10.08
N GLU A 185 0.84 -12.28 11.36
CA GLU A 185 1.08 -11.32 12.44
C GLU A 185 2.56 -10.93 12.52
N LEU A 186 2.82 -9.64 12.75
CA LEU A 186 4.17 -9.08 12.94
C LEU A 186 4.33 -8.56 14.37
N SER A 187 3.94 -9.38 15.35
CA SER A 187 3.81 -9.00 16.76
C SER A 187 5.14 -8.66 17.44
N GLY A 188 6.28 -9.06 16.86
CA GLY A 188 7.61 -8.66 17.33
C GLY A 188 7.93 -7.18 17.09
N ILE A 189 7.25 -6.51 16.14
CA ILE A 189 7.49 -5.10 15.81
C ILE A 189 6.66 -4.19 16.73
N PRO A 190 7.28 -3.40 17.63
CA PRO A 190 6.55 -2.69 18.66
C PRO A 190 5.88 -1.42 18.14
N LEU A 191 4.54 -1.42 18.11
CA LEU A 191 3.75 -0.28 17.62
C LEU A 191 3.96 1.02 18.42
N ASP A 192 4.29 0.92 19.72
CA ASP A 192 4.55 2.08 20.58
C ASP A 192 5.89 2.77 20.28
N LYS A 193 6.75 2.17 19.45
CA LYS A 193 8.03 2.75 19.00
C LYS A 193 7.93 3.46 17.65
N PHE A 194 6.74 3.60 17.08
CA PHE A 194 6.55 4.40 15.89
C PHE A 194 6.44 5.89 16.22
N GLN A 195 7.05 6.69 15.36
CA GLN A 195 6.92 8.13 15.34
C GLN A 195 6.18 8.57 14.08
N VAL A 196 5.27 9.54 14.24
CA VAL A 196 4.68 10.26 13.11
C VAL A 196 5.69 11.30 12.65
N LEU A 197 6.18 11.19 11.42
CA LEU A 197 7.07 12.21 10.86
C LEU A 197 6.28 13.49 10.56
N LYS A 198 6.99 14.61 10.44
CA LYS A 198 6.38 15.94 10.24
C LYS A 198 5.39 15.91 9.07
N LEU A 199 4.11 16.10 9.41
CA LEU A 199 3.01 16.07 8.45
C LEU A 199 2.89 17.39 7.68
N PRO A 200 2.77 17.35 6.34
CA PRO A 200 2.28 18.49 5.57
C PRO A 200 0.84 18.85 5.97
N LYS A 201 0.41 20.07 5.65
CA LYS A 201 -0.99 20.47 5.83
C LYS A 201 -1.87 19.66 4.88
N GLN A 202 -3.04 19.23 5.36
CA GLN A 202 -4.04 18.61 4.50
C GLN A 202 -4.49 19.58 3.41
N ASP A 203 -4.56 19.11 2.16
CA ASP A 203 -5.09 19.88 1.05
C ASP A 203 -6.61 19.85 1.08
N LYS A 204 -7.23 20.89 1.64
CA LYS A 204 -8.70 21.00 1.71
C LYS A 204 -9.39 21.18 0.35
N LYS A 205 -8.63 21.44 -0.73
CA LYS A 205 -9.15 21.68 -2.08
C LYS A 205 -8.88 20.51 -3.03
N TRP A 206 -8.36 19.39 -2.52
CA TRP A 206 -7.95 18.22 -3.30
C TRP A 206 -9.02 17.74 -4.31
N ARG A 207 -10.30 17.72 -3.91
CA ARG A 207 -11.42 17.34 -4.79
C ARG A 207 -11.53 18.18 -6.07
N LYS A 208 -11.07 19.43 -6.05
CA LYS A 208 -11.07 20.32 -7.23
C LYS A 208 -9.92 20.02 -8.20
N LYS A 209 -8.95 19.21 -7.77
CA LYS A 209 -7.77 18.82 -8.54
C LYS A 209 -7.91 17.41 -9.11
N LEU A 210 -8.96 16.67 -8.73
CA LEU A 210 -9.22 15.36 -9.28
C LEU A 210 -9.47 15.43 -10.78
N GLY A 211 -8.88 14.49 -11.50
CA GLY A 211 -9.04 14.43 -12.94
C GLY A 211 -8.21 13.34 -13.58
N ILE A 212 -8.57 13.00 -14.81
CA ILE A 212 -7.78 12.09 -15.63
C ILE A 212 -6.59 12.88 -16.19
N VAL A 213 -5.40 12.40 -15.90
CA VAL A 213 -4.14 12.91 -16.45
C VAL A 213 -3.60 11.93 -17.48
N ASN A 214 -2.90 12.45 -18.49
CA ASN A 214 -2.15 11.58 -19.38
C ASN A 214 -0.84 11.17 -18.71
N THR A 215 -0.73 9.90 -18.31
CA THR A 215 0.47 9.34 -17.67
C THR A 215 1.40 8.66 -18.67
N GLY A 216 1.04 8.62 -19.95
CA GLY A 216 1.70 7.79 -20.96
C GLY A 216 1.27 6.32 -20.94
N CYS A 217 0.53 5.89 -19.90
CA CYS A 217 0.03 4.53 -19.73
C CYS A 217 -1.47 4.38 -19.96
N ASN A 218 -2.12 5.40 -20.52
CA ASN A 218 -3.58 5.48 -20.67
C ASN A 218 -4.15 4.58 -21.79
N ASN A 219 -3.35 3.68 -22.37
CA ASN A 219 -3.81 2.73 -23.38
C ASN A 219 -4.20 1.43 -22.68
N PHE A 220 -5.51 1.19 -22.57
CA PHE A 220 -6.11 -0.06 -22.07
C PHE A 220 -6.51 -1.00 -23.21
N GLU A 221 -5.73 -1.00 -24.31
CA GLU A 221 -5.98 -1.84 -25.50
C GLU A 221 -5.63 -3.32 -25.27
#